data_AF-A0A2X2BPH5-F1
#
_entry.id   AF-A0A2X2BPH5-F1
#
_cell.length_a   1.000
_cell.length_b   1.000
_cell.length_c   1.000
_cell.angle_alpha   90.00
_cell.angle_beta   90.00
_cell.angle_gamma   90.00
#
_symmetry.space_group_name_H-M   'P 1'
#
loop_
_entity.id
_entity.type
_entity.pdbx_description
1 polymer ?
#
loop_
_entity_poly.entity_id
_entity_poly.type
_entity_poly.pdbx_seq_one_letter_code
_entity_poly.pdbx_strand_id
1 'polypeptide(L)'
;MRPSKIIRLFDAIDAWRKPERIDQLAIISEADARGRQGAENLPYPQGIFFRQAFKIANQVDVKSIVSRGLKGSAIREALTKQREVAIIEWKSRL
;
A
#
# COMPACT_ATOMS: atom_id res chain seq x y z
N MET A 1 4.23 10.34 2.52
CA MET A 1 4.78 9.59 1.36
C MET A 1 3.93 9.80 0.10
N ARG A 2 4.56 9.90 -1.08
CA ARG A 2 3.87 9.98 -2.38
C ARG A 2 3.15 8.65 -2.69
N PRO A 3 1.92 8.64 -3.23
CA PRO A 3 1.17 7.40 -3.56
C PRO A 3 1.95 6.42 -4.44
N SER A 4 2.69 6.91 -5.43
CA SER A 4 3.57 6.07 -6.26
C SER A 4 4.68 5.35 -5.47
N LYS A 5 5.20 5.97 -4.41
CA LYS A 5 6.16 5.29 -3.51
C LYS A 5 5.49 4.21 -2.66
N ILE A 6 4.23 4.41 -2.27
CA ILE A 6 3.45 3.41 -1.51
C ILE A 6 3.20 2.18 -2.38
N ILE A 7 2.78 2.37 -3.64
CA ILE A 7 2.57 1.26 -4.56
C ILE A 7 3.87 0.51 -4.86
N ARG A 8 4.98 1.23 -5.08
CA ARG A 8 6.31 0.59 -5.25
C ARG A 8 6.73 -0.23 -4.04
N LEU A 9 6.41 0.24 -2.83
CA LEU A 9 6.68 -0.53 -1.61
C LEU A 9 5.88 -1.83 -1.59
N PHE A 10 4.58 -1.77 -1.89
CA PHE A 10 3.72 -2.96 -1.95
C PHE A 10 4.16 -3.96 -3.02
N ASP A 11 4.64 -3.47 -4.17
CA ASP A 11 5.27 -4.29 -5.21
C ASP A 11 6.54 -4.97 -4.68
N ALA A 12 7.44 -4.20 -4.05
CA ALA A 12 8.73 -4.70 -3.60
C ALA A 12 8.61 -5.79 -2.52
N ILE A 13 7.61 -5.68 -1.65
CA ILE A 13 7.32 -6.70 -0.64
C ILE A 13 6.35 -7.77 -1.13
N ASP A 14 5.90 -7.75 -2.39
CA ASP A 14 4.95 -8.73 -2.93
C ASP A 14 3.60 -8.79 -2.19
N ALA A 15 3.15 -7.66 -1.64
CA ALA A 15 1.96 -7.60 -0.79
C ALA A 15 0.67 -8.02 -1.52
N TRP A 16 0.61 -7.88 -2.85
CA TRP A 16 -0.57 -8.26 -3.63
C TRP A 16 -0.86 -9.76 -3.60
N ARG A 17 0.20 -10.58 -3.51
CA ARG A 17 0.07 -12.04 -3.39
C ARG A 17 0.11 -12.51 -1.95
N LYS A 18 0.76 -11.73 -1.08
CA LYS A 18 1.02 -12.04 0.34
C LYS A 18 0.61 -10.85 1.21
N PRO A 19 -0.71 -10.58 1.37
CA PRO A 19 -1.20 -9.41 2.09
C PRO A 19 -0.72 -9.34 3.55
N GLU A 20 -0.44 -10.48 4.18
CA GLU A 20 0.14 -10.59 5.52
C GLU A 20 1.49 -9.85 5.67
N ARG A 21 2.20 -9.61 4.56
CA ARG A 21 3.46 -8.86 4.58
C ARG A 21 3.28 -7.38 4.95
N ILE A 22 2.08 -6.83 4.81
CA ILE A 22 1.78 -5.47 5.29
C ILE A 22 1.83 -5.42 6.82
N ASP A 23 1.26 -6.43 7.48
CA ASP A 23 1.28 -6.52 8.93
C ASP A 23 2.67 -6.81 9.47
N GLN A 24 3.41 -7.71 8.81
CA GLN A 24 4.80 -7.98 9.14
C GLN A 24 5.66 -6.72 9.02
N LEU A 25 5.51 -5.96 7.93
CA LEU A 25 6.21 -4.68 7.75
C LEU A 25 5.88 -3.69 8.87
N ALA A 26 4.61 -3.58 9.25
CA ALA A 26 4.19 -2.69 10.33
C ALA A 26 4.84 -3.09 11.68
N ILE A 27 4.84 -4.39 12.00
CA ILE A 27 5.42 -4.91 13.26
C ILE A 27 6.92 -4.66 13.32
N ILE A 28 7.67 -5.02 12.27
CA ILE A 28 9.13 -4.85 12.28
C ILE A 28 9.53 -3.36 12.32
N SER A 29 8.76 -2.50 11.63
CA SER A 29 9.05 -1.06 11.62
C SER A 29 8.70 -0.38 12.94
N GLU A 30 7.65 -0.85 13.62
CA GLU A 30 7.31 -0.41 14.97
C GLU A 30 8.36 -0.85 15.99
N ALA A 31 8.83 -2.09 15.90
CA ALA A 31 9.91 -2.61 16.74
C ALA A 31 11.21 -1.79 16.56
N ASP A 32 11.61 -1.50 15.32
CA ASP A 32 12.75 -0.61 15.04
C ASP A 32 12.54 0.79 15.63
N ALA A 33 11.34 1.34 15.46
CA ALA A 33 11.04 2.69 15.93
C ALA A 33 11.13 2.82 17.46
N ARG A 34 10.68 1.79 18.17
CA ARG A 34 10.68 1.71 19.64
C ARG A 34 12.03 1.29 20.24
N GLY A 35 12.95 0.76 19.44
CA GLY A 35 14.31 0.44 19.89
C GLY A 35 15.17 1.67 20.19
N ARG A 36 14.70 2.88 19.85
CA ARG A 36 15.38 4.14 20.19
C ARG A 36 15.04 4.57 21.61
N GLN A 37 16.05 5.02 22.35
CA GLN A 37 15.89 5.50 23.72
C GLN A 37 14.80 6.58 23.81
N GLY A 38 13.83 6.40 24.70
CA GLY A 38 12.71 7.31 24.90
C GLY A 38 11.55 7.14 23.91
N ALA A 39 11.62 6.15 23.01
CA ALA A 39 10.57 5.85 22.03
C ALA A 39 9.73 4.61 22.39
N GLU A 40 9.98 3.96 23.51
CA GLU A 40 9.50 2.60 23.85
C GLU A 40 7.97 2.50 23.84
N ASN A 41 7.28 3.58 24.22
CA ASN A 41 5.83 3.66 24.32
C ASN A 41 5.21 4.61 23.29
N LEU A 42 6.00 5.13 22.34
CA LEU A 42 5.47 6.05 21.34
C LEU A 42 4.54 5.32 20.36
N PRO A 43 3.39 5.92 20.00
CA PRO A 43 2.51 5.35 19.01
C PRO A 43 3.18 5.30 17.64
N TYR A 44 2.89 4.24 16.88
CA TYR A 44 3.39 4.05 15.52
C TYR A 44 2.25 4.10 14.48
N PRO A 45 1.69 5.29 14.19
CA PRO A 45 0.54 5.45 13.28
C PRO A 45 0.84 5.02 11.84
N GLN A 46 2.12 4.92 11.46
CA GLN A 46 2.55 4.50 10.13
C GLN A 46 2.08 3.08 9.80
N GLY A 47 2.04 2.18 10.79
CA GLY A 47 1.53 0.82 10.60
C GLY A 47 0.04 0.81 10.24
N ILE A 48 -0.77 1.61 10.93
CA ILE A 48 -2.21 1.79 10.63
C ILE A 48 -2.38 2.36 9.22
N PHE A 49 -1.60 3.40 8.90
CA PHE A 49 -1.62 4.04 7.59
C PHE A 49 -1.35 3.05 6.45
N PHE A 50 -0.32 2.20 6.56
CA PHE A 50 -0.01 1.24 5.49
C PHE A 50 -1.08 0.16 5.33
N ARG A 51 -1.68 -0.32 6.42
CA ARG A 51 -2.82 -1.26 6.37
C ARG A 51 -4.01 -0.65 5.64
N GLN A 52 -4.37 0.58 5.96
CA GLN A 52 -5.48 1.28 5.31
C GLN A 52 -5.18 1.57 3.84
N ALA A 53 -3.98 2.06 3.53
CA ALA A 53 -3.56 2.32 2.16
C ALA A 53 -3.58 1.05 1.30
N PHE A 54 -3.11 -0.08 1.83
CA PHE A 54 -3.16 -1.37 1.15
C PHE A 54 -4.61 -1.81 0.90
N LYS A 55 -5.49 -1.71 1.91
CA LYS A 55 -6.91 -2.03 1.75
C LYS A 55 -7.56 -1.24 0.62
N ILE A 56 -7.33 0.08 0.56
CA ILE A 56 -7.86 0.95 -0.49
C ILE A 56 -7.33 0.54 -1.87
N ALA A 57 -6.03 0.35 -2.00
CA ALA A 57 -5.44 -0.03 -3.29
C ALA A 57 -5.86 -1.44 -3.74
N ASN A 58 -6.07 -2.36 -2.80
CA ASN A 58 -6.47 -3.73 -3.12
C ASN A 58 -7.95 -3.85 -3.53
N GLN A 59 -8.77 -2.81 -3.28
CA GLN A 59 -10.17 -2.74 -3.72
C GLN A 59 -10.35 -2.32 -5.18
N VAL A 60 -9.27 -1.90 -5.86
CA VAL A 60 -9.35 -1.51 -7.28
C VAL A 60 -9.75 -2.71 -8.14
N ASP A 61 -10.84 -2.56 -8.88
CA ASP A 61 -11.40 -3.63 -9.70
C ASP A 61 -10.58 -3.86 -10.98
N VAL A 62 -9.78 -4.93 -10.96
CA VAL A 62 -9.01 -5.37 -12.12
C VAL A 62 -9.90 -5.80 -13.30
N LYS A 63 -11.12 -6.28 -13.06
CA LYS A 63 -12.00 -6.74 -14.14
C LYS A 63 -12.41 -5.57 -15.04
N SER A 64 -12.74 -4.42 -14.45
CA SER A 64 -13.03 -3.18 -15.19
C SER A 64 -11.87 -2.66 -16.05
N ILE A 65 -10.64 -3.07 -15.74
CA ILE A 65 -9.43 -2.71 -16.50
C ILE A 65 -9.25 -3.67 -17.67
N VAL A 66 -9.41 -4.98 -17.42
CA VAL A 66 -9.32 -6.02 -18.45
C VAL A 66 -10.43 -5.89 -19.49
N SER A 67 -11.64 -5.50 -19.09
CA SER A 67 -12.78 -5.31 -20.00
C SER A 67 -12.56 -4.20 -21.03
N ARG A 68 -11.58 -3.30 -20.82
CA ARG A 68 -11.18 -2.25 -21.78
C ARG A 68 -10.33 -2.78 -22.94
N GLY A 69 -10.10 -4.09 -23.02
CA GLY A 69 -9.31 -4.72 -24.08
C GLY A 69 -7.80 -4.59 -23.92
N LEU A 70 -7.32 -4.13 -22.76
CA LEU A 70 -5.90 -4.06 -22.45
C LEU A 70 -5.29 -5.46 -22.37
N LYS A 71 -4.03 -5.60 -22.79
CA LYS A 71 -3.31 -6.89 -22.83
C LYS A 71 -1.91 -6.77 -22.22
N GLY A 72 -1.42 -7.87 -21.66
CA GLY A 72 -0.04 -7.98 -21.17
C GLY A 72 0.31 -6.91 -20.12
N SER A 73 1.46 -6.27 -20.28
CA SER A 73 1.98 -5.24 -19.37
C SER A 73 1.04 -4.04 -19.21
N ALA A 74 0.24 -3.71 -20.23
CA ALA A 74 -0.70 -2.59 -20.19
C ALA A 74 -1.78 -2.77 -19.10
N ILE A 75 -2.17 -4.01 -18.77
CA ILE A 75 -3.09 -4.29 -17.65
C ILE A 75 -2.43 -3.89 -16.34
N ARG A 76 -1.16 -4.29 -16.14
CA ARG A 76 -0.40 -3.99 -14.91
C ARG A 76 -0.23 -2.49 -14.75
N GLU A 77 0.16 -1.78 -15.80
CA GLU A 77 0.34 -0.32 -15.77
C GLU A 77 -0.95 0.41 -15.43
N ALA A 78 -2.07 0.02 -16.06
CA ALA A 78 -3.38 0.60 -15.79
C ALA A 78 -3.84 0.32 -14.36
N LEU A 79 -3.64 -0.91 -13.86
CA LEU A 79 -3.98 -1.28 -12.49
C LEU A 79 -3.14 -0.50 -11.47
N THR A 80 -1.82 -0.39 -11.69
CA THR A 80 -0.93 0.43 -10.85
C THR A 80 -1.40 1.88 -10.81
N LYS A 81 -1.72 2.48 -11.96
CA LYS A 81 -2.20 3.86 -12.03
C LYS A 81 -3.52 4.05 -11.28
N GLN A 82 -4.48 3.14 -11.42
CA GLN A 82 -5.74 3.23 -10.69
C GLN A 82 -5.56 3.06 -9.17
N ARG A 83 -4.65 2.19 -8.74
CA ARG A 83 -4.28 2.06 -7.33
C ARG A 83 -3.67 3.33 -6.76
N GLU A 84 -2.82 4.02 -7.53
CA GLU A 84 -2.30 5.33 -7.13
C GLU A 84 -3.42 6.36 -6.99
N VAL A 85 -4.34 6.42 -7.95
CA VAL A 85 -5.51 7.32 -7.90
C VAL A 85 -6.38 7.04 -6.67
N ALA A 86 -6.69 5.77 -6.39
CA ALA A 86 -7.46 5.39 -5.21
C ALA A 86 -6.80 5.84 -3.90
N ILE A 87 -5.48 5.71 -3.79
CA ILE A 87 -4.74 6.23 -2.63
C ILE A 87 -4.75 7.77 -2.59
N ILE A 88 -4.63 8.45 -3.73
CA ILE A 88 -4.71 9.93 -3.80
C ILE A 88 -6.06 10.40 -3.24
N GLU A 89 -7.16 9.85 -3.76
CA GLU A 89 -8.52 10.21 -3.36
C GLU A 89 -8.82 9.88 -1.90
N TRP A 90 -8.34 8.73 -1.42
CA TRP A 90 -8.47 8.38 -0.01
C TRP A 90 -7.70 9.35 0.88
N LYS A 91 -6.46 9.68 0.52
CA LYS A 91 -5.62 10.60 1.31
C LYS A 91 -6.14 12.04 1.32
N SER A 92 -6.88 12.48 0.30
CA SER A 92 -7.49 13.82 0.30
C SER A 92 -8.70 13.94 1.22
N ARG A 93 -9.15 12.83 1.82
CA ARG A 93 -10.28 12.77 2.77
C ARG A 93 -9.83 12.51 4.22
N LEU A 94 -8.53 12.37 4.45
CA LEU A 94 -7.91 12.28 5.77
C LEU A 94 -7.71 13.68 6.35
#